data_AF-A0A9E7ZMM2-F1
#
_entry.id   AF-A0A9E7ZMM2-F1
#
_cell.length_a   1.000
_cell.length_b   1.000
_cell.length_c   1.000
_cell.angle_alpha   90.00
_cell.angle_beta   90.00
_cell.angle_gamma   90.00
#
_symmetry.space_group_name_H-M   'P 1'
#
loop_
_entity.id
_entity.type
_entity.pdbx_description
1 polymer ?
#
loop_
_entity_poly.entity_id
_entity_poly.type
_entity_poly.pdbx_seq_one_letter_code
_entity_poly.pdbx_strand_id
1 'polypeptide(L)'
;MDPYADSRAYPAVLSIRLTHALRETLNIVAEREGVSASSYVRNLVADACGDEAPLDRQTGRRVEIRIPPEEMAAAATLLGHVGRLVAEARGLPDGQATGAVMALESAYKRIMRLVETMEG
;
A
#
# COMPACT_ATOMS: atom_id res chain seq x y z
N MET A 1 -3.55 -2.71 13.35
CA MET A 1 -3.18 -3.97 12.66
C MET A 1 -2.78 -3.58 11.24
N ASP A 2 -1.55 -3.89 10.84
CA ASP A 2 -1.00 -3.50 9.52
C ASP A 2 -1.67 -4.32 8.40
N PRO A 3 -2.36 -3.69 7.43
CA PRO A 3 -3.04 -4.40 6.34
C PRO A 3 -2.09 -5.11 5.35
N TYR A 4 -0.77 -4.92 5.47
CA TYR A 4 0.25 -5.60 4.67
C TYR A 4 0.97 -6.74 5.40
N ALA A 5 0.66 -6.96 6.69
CA ALA A 5 1.31 -7.99 7.50
C ALA A 5 1.01 -9.44 7.07
N ASP A 6 0.05 -9.67 6.17
CA ASP A 6 -0.55 -10.99 5.93
C ASP A 6 -0.13 -11.67 4.62
N SER A 7 0.86 -11.14 3.89
CA SER A 7 1.40 -11.84 2.70
C SER A 7 2.10 -13.17 3.05
N ARG A 8 2.51 -13.34 4.31
CA ARG A 8 3.09 -14.58 4.84
C ARG A 8 2.05 -15.66 5.15
N ALA A 9 0.76 -15.34 5.25
CA ALA A 9 -0.28 -16.32 5.56
C ALA A 9 -0.71 -17.15 4.34
N TYR A 10 -0.39 -16.70 3.13
CA TYR A 10 -0.73 -17.40 1.89
C TYR A 10 0.55 -17.83 1.16
N PRO A 11 1.10 -19.02 1.46
CA PRO A 11 2.39 -19.47 0.92
C PRO A 11 2.35 -19.84 -0.56
N ALA A 12 1.16 -19.96 -1.15
CA ALA A 12 0.96 -20.36 -2.55
C ALA A 12 0.08 -19.34 -3.29
N VAL A 13 0.40 -19.10 -4.57
CA VAL A 13 -0.29 -18.13 -5.43
C VAL A 13 -1.09 -18.86 -6.50
N LEU A 14 -2.36 -18.46 -6.67
CA LEU A 14 -3.21 -18.86 -7.79
C LEU A 14 -3.38 -17.69 -8.76
N SER A 15 -2.92 -17.86 -10.01
CA SER A 15 -3.08 -16.88 -11.08
C SER A 15 -4.26 -17.27 -11.98
N ILE A 16 -5.26 -16.39 -12.09
CA ILE A 16 -6.44 -16.59 -12.95
C ILE A 16 -6.52 -15.49 -14.02
N ARG A 17 -7.03 -15.85 -15.21
CA ARG A 17 -7.37 -14.87 -16.26
C ARG A 17 -8.87 -14.68 -16.31
N LEU A 18 -9.31 -13.43 -16.32
CA LEU A 18 -10.72 -13.04 -16.35
C LEU A 18 -10.97 -12.16 -17.58
N THR A 19 -12.20 -12.19 -18.10
CA THR A 19 -12.65 -11.16 -19.03
C THR A 19 -12.80 -9.84 -18.29
N HIS A 20 -12.77 -8.72 -19.02
CA HIS A 20 -12.96 -7.38 -18.43
C HIS A 20 -14.29 -7.26 -17.68
N ALA A 21 -15.39 -7.66 -18.33
CA ALA A 21 -16.73 -7.60 -17.74
C ALA A 21 -16.86 -8.42 -16.45
N LEU A 22 -16.23 -9.60 -16.40
CA LEU A 22 -16.22 -10.43 -15.20
C LEU A 22 -15.40 -9.79 -14.09
N ARG A 23 -14.27 -9.15 -14.43
CA ARG A 23 -13.44 -8.43 -13.46
C ARG A 23 -14.19 -7.26 -12.82
N GLU A 24 -14.93 -6.48 -13.61
CA GLU A 24 -15.76 -5.39 -13.12
C GLU A 24 -16.88 -5.89 -12.21
N THR A 25 -17.60 -6.91 -12.66
CA THR A 25 -18.68 -7.52 -11.86
C THR A 25 -18.16 -8.05 -10.53
N LEU A 26 -17.01 -8.72 -10.54
CA LEU A 26 -16.36 -9.23 -9.33
C LEU A 26 -16.04 -8.10 -8.34
N ASN A 27 -15.52 -6.97 -8.81
CA ASN A 27 -15.21 -5.84 -7.93
C ASN A 27 -16.49 -5.27 -7.28
N ILE A 28 -17.56 -5.10 -8.06
CA ILE A 28 -18.84 -4.59 -7.56
C ILE A 28 -19.43 -5.51 -6.49
N VAL A 29 -19.40 -6.82 -6.72
CA VAL A 29 -19.93 -7.79 -5.76
C VAL A 29 -19.08 -7.83 -4.49
N ALA A 30 -17.75 -7.88 -4.63
CA ALA A 30 -16.85 -7.88 -3.49
C ALA A 30 -17.02 -6.61 -2.63
N GLU A 31 -17.23 -5.46 -3.26
CA GLU A 31 -17.50 -4.19 -2.57
C GLU A 31 -18.82 -4.23 -1.79
N ARG A 32 -19.89 -4.80 -2.36
CA ARG A 32 -21.18 -4.98 -1.67
C ARG A 32 -21.05 -5.88 -0.44
N GLU A 33 -20.20 -6.90 -0.53
CA GLU A 33 -19.86 -7.80 0.58
C GLU A 33 -18.82 -7.20 1.54
N GLY A 34 -18.32 -5.99 1.26
CA GLY A 34 -17.34 -5.29 2.10
C GLY A 34 -15.95 -5.93 2.09
N VAL A 35 -15.61 -6.76 1.11
CA VAL A 35 -14.33 -7.48 1.05
C VAL A 35 -13.54 -7.13 -0.21
N SER A 36 -12.26 -7.49 -0.24
CA SER A 36 -11.47 -7.37 -1.47
C SER A 36 -11.90 -8.42 -2.50
N ALA A 37 -11.77 -8.12 -3.79
CA ALA A 37 -12.07 -9.10 -4.85
C ALA A 37 -11.27 -10.41 -4.70
N SER A 38 -10.03 -10.35 -4.22
CA SER A 38 -9.22 -11.55 -3.98
C SER A 38 -9.72 -12.36 -2.78
N SER A 39 -10.09 -11.68 -1.69
CA SER A 39 -10.71 -12.32 -0.51
C SER A 39 -12.06 -12.95 -0.86
N TYR A 40 -12.86 -12.25 -1.66
CA TYR A 40 -14.14 -12.78 -2.16
C TYR A 40 -13.95 -14.06 -2.96
N VAL A 41 -13.00 -14.10 -3.90
CA VAL A 41 -12.70 -15.32 -4.68
C VAL A 41 -12.18 -16.44 -3.77
N ARG A 42 -11.30 -16.15 -2.81
CA ARG A 42 -10.81 -17.16 -1.87
C ARG A 42 -11.91 -17.73 -0.99
N ASN A 43 -12.83 -16.90 -0.51
CA ASN A 43 -14.03 -17.35 0.22
C ASN A 43 -14.89 -18.28 -0.64
N LEU A 44 -15.18 -17.90 -1.89
CA LEU A 44 -15.95 -18.74 -2.81
C LEU A 44 -15.28 -20.11 -3.07
N VAL A 45 -13.96 -20.11 -3.23
CA VAL A 45 -13.19 -21.35 -3.45
C VAL A 45 -13.19 -22.20 -2.18
N ALA A 46 -12.99 -21.61 -1.00
CA ALA A 46 -13.03 -22.33 0.27
C ALA A 46 -14.41 -22.96 0.49
N ASP A 47 -15.49 -22.19 0.31
CA ASP A 47 -16.86 -22.67 0.44
C ASP A 47 -17.15 -23.84 -0.53
N ALA A 48 -16.70 -23.73 -1.78
CA ALA A 48 -16.88 -24.78 -2.79
C ALA A 48 -16.07 -26.06 -2.48
N CYS A 49 -14.93 -25.92 -1.81
CA CYS A 49 -14.09 -27.03 -1.37
C CYS A 49 -14.48 -27.61 0.00
N GLY A 50 -15.44 -26.99 0.70
CA GLY A 50 -15.80 -27.37 2.06
C GLY A 50 -14.73 -27.02 3.10
N ASP A 51 -13.91 -26.02 2.81
CA ASP A 51 -12.85 -25.51 3.68
C ASP A 51 -13.26 -24.17 4.32
N GLU A 52 -12.54 -23.73 5.35
CA GLU A 52 -12.75 -22.43 5.97
C GLU A 52 -11.64 -21.44 5.59
N ALA A 53 -12.01 -20.22 5.22
CA ALA A 53 -11.08 -19.11 5.01
C ALA A 53 -11.22 -18.06 6.14
N PRO A 54 -10.80 -18.36 7.38
CA PRO A 54 -11.07 -17.51 8.55
C PRO A 54 -10.42 -16.13 8.43
N LEU A 55 -9.25 -16.02 7.81
CA LEU A 55 -8.55 -14.74 7.59
C LEU A 55 -9.33 -13.82 6.65
N ASP A 56 -9.84 -14.35 5.53
CA ASP A 56 -10.62 -13.58 4.55
C ASP A 56 -12.04 -13.23 5.04
N ARG A 57 -12.57 -13.97 6.03
CA ARG A 57 -13.82 -13.66 6.71
C ARG A 57 -13.64 -12.65 7.85
N GLN A 58 -12.44 -12.56 8.43
CA GLN A 58 -12.09 -11.58 9.47
C GLN A 58 -11.75 -10.20 8.91
N THR A 59 -11.34 -10.10 7.64
CA THR A 59 -11.17 -8.82 6.96
C THR A 59 -12.54 -8.19 6.70
N GLY A 60 -13.17 -7.66 7.75
CA GLY A 60 -14.33 -6.78 7.63
C GLY A 60 -14.00 -5.56 6.78
N ARG A 61 -15.08 -4.86 6.36
CA ARG A 61 -15.09 -3.67 5.49
C ARG A 61 -13.75 -2.96 5.51
N ARG A 62 -12.97 -3.15 4.43
CA ARG A 62 -11.71 -2.43 4.23
C ARG A 62 -11.96 -1.00 4.68
N VAL A 63 -11.24 -0.54 5.70
CA VAL A 63 -11.12 0.89 5.92
C VAL A 63 -10.40 1.33 4.67
N GLU A 64 -11.15 1.80 3.66
CA GLU A 64 -10.58 2.65 2.65
C GLU A 64 -9.95 3.78 3.44
N ILE A 65 -8.64 3.70 3.67
CA ILE A 65 -7.87 4.85 4.10
C ILE A 65 -7.89 5.76 2.88
N ARG A 66 -8.99 6.50 2.76
CA ARG A 66 -9.16 7.53 1.75
C ARG A 66 -8.28 8.67 2.22
N ILE A 67 -7.03 8.62 1.79
CA ILE A 67 -6.07 9.70 2.03
C ILE A 67 -6.66 10.95 1.38
N PRO A 68 -6.93 12.02 2.15
CA PRO A 68 -7.46 13.25 1.62
C PRO A 68 -6.59 13.79 0.47
N PRO A 69 -7.18 14.40 -0.57
CA PRO A 69 -6.42 14.93 -1.72
C PRO A 69 -5.26 15.84 -1.32
N GLU A 70 -5.43 16.63 -0.26
CA GLU A 70 -4.41 17.50 0.31
C GLU A 70 -3.22 16.73 0.90
N GLU A 71 -3.46 15.62 1.60
CA GLU A 71 -2.41 14.76 2.14
C GLU A 71 -1.67 14.01 1.03
N MET A 72 -2.41 13.57 0.00
CA MET A 72 -1.83 12.94 -1.18
C MET A 72 -0.96 13.93 -1.99
N ALA A 73 -1.41 15.18 -2.12
CA ALA A 73 -0.63 16.24 -2.76
C ALA A 73 0.64 16.56 -1.96
N ALA A 74 0.54 16.66 -0.63
CA ALA A 74 1.70 16.88 0.24
C ALA A 74 2.72 15.73 0.12
N ALA A 75 2.27 14.48 0.11
CA ALA A 75 3.12 13.31 -0.08
C ALA A 75 3.81 13.32 -1.46
N ALA A 76 3.07 13.64 -2.52
CA ALA A 76 3.62 13.74 -3.87
C ALA A 76 4.69 14.84 -3.98
N THR A 77 4.47 16.00 -3.36
CA THR A 77 5.45 17.09 -3.30
C THR A 77 6.72 16.66 -2.55
N LEU A 78 6.59 16.02 -1.39
CA LEU A 78 7.74 15.50 -0.63
C LEU A 78 8.53 14.47 -1.43
N LEU A 79 7.85 13.54 -2.11
CA LEU A 79 8.49 12.54 -2.96
C LEU A 79 9.25 13.20 -4.12
N GLY A 80 8.69 14.26 -4.72
CA GLY A 80 9.36 15.05 -5.75
C GLY A 80 10.64 15.73 -5.25
N HIS A 81 10.62 16.28 -4.04
CA HIS A 81 11.82 16.86 -3.41
C HIS A 81 12.90 15.81 -3.14
N VAL A 82 12.52 14.65 -2.62
CA VAL A 82 13.44 13.53 -2.37
C VAL A 82 14.04 13.03 -3.70
N GLY A 83 13.21 12.84 -4.73
CA GLY A 83 13.67 12.40 -6.04
C GLY A 83 14.69 13.35 -6.68
N ARG A 84 14.48 14.66 -6.52
CA ARG A 84 15.43 15.68 -6.98
C ARG A 84 16.75 15.61 -6.22
N LEU A 85 16.70 15.52 -4.89
CA LEU A 85 17.90 15.38 -4.05
C LEU A 85 18.70 14.13 -4.41
N VAL A 86 18.03 13.00 -4.65
CA VAL A 86 18.69 11.75 -5.07
C VAL A 86 19.31 11.89 -6.47
N ALA A 87 18.65 12.57 -7.40
CA ALA A 87 19.19 12.81 -8.74
C ALA A 87 20.43 13.72 -8.70
N GLU A 88 20.38 14.80 -7.92
CA GLU A 88 21.51 15.70 -7.71
C GLU A 88 22.69 14.99 -7.03
N ALA A 89 22.41 14.13 -6.04
CA ALA A 89 23.41 13.33 -5.34
C ALA A 89 24.18 12.38 -6.27
N ARG A 90 23.51 11.82 -7.29
CA ARG A 90 24.11 10.87 -8.24
C ARG A 90 25.11 11.50 -9.20
N GLY A 91 25.08 12.83 -9.36
CA GLY A 91 26.02 13.57 -10.21
C GLY A 91 27.31 14.00 -9.49
N LEU A 92 27.44 13.71 -8.19
CA LEU A 92 28.56 14.19 -7.37
C LEU A 92 29.71 13.17 -7.37
N PRO A 93 30.98 13.60 -7.51
CA PRO A 93 32.14 12.72 -7.35
C PRO A 93 32.26 12.19 -5.92
N ASP A 94 32.92 11.02 -5.78
CA ASP A 94 33.10 10.35 -4.49
C ASP A 94 33.75 11.30 -3.45
N GLY A 95 33.01 11.53 -2.36
CA GLY A 95 33.32 12.51 -1.31
C GLY A 95 32.23 13.58 -1.11
N GLN A 96 31.48 13.95 -2.15
CA GLN A 96 30.33 14.87 -2.06
C GLN A 96 28.99 14.17 -1.83
N ALA A 97 28.91 12.86 -2.11
CA ALA A 97 27.74 12.03 -1.79
C ALA A 97 27.38 12.05 -0.30
N THR A 98 28.37 12.19 0.60
CA THR A 98 28.16 12.33 2.04
C THR A 98 27.31 13.56 2.39
N GLY A 99 27.52 14.68 1.71
CA GLY A 99 26.73 15.90 1.92
C GLY A 99 25.28 15.74 1.47
N ALA A 100 25.05 14.99 0.39
CA ALA A 100 23.71 14.68 -0.09
C ALA A 100 22.96 13.71 0.85
N VAL A 101 23.66 12.70 1.40
CA VAL A 101 23.09 11.81 2.42
C VAL A 101 22.72 12.59 3.68
N MET A 102 23.58 13.49 4.16
CA MET A 102 23.26 14.35 5.32
C MET A 102 22.05 15.27 5.07
N ALA A 103 21.91 15.79 3.84
CA ALA A 103 20.75 16.61 3.47
C ALA A 103 19.44 15.78 3.47
N LEU A 104 19.50 14.54 2.96
CA LEU A 104 18.39 13.59 2.99
C LEU A 104 18.01 13.19 4.42
N GLU A 105 18.97 12.92 5.29
CA GLU A 105 18.73 12.60 6.71
C GLU A 105 18.08 13.79 7.46
N SER A 106 18.51 15.02 7.15
CA SER A 106 17.92 16.22 7.76
C SER A 106 16.50 16.47 7.27
N ALA A 107 16.22 16.23 5.97
CA ALA A 107 14.88 16.29 5.41
C ALA A 107 13.96 15.23 6.05
N TYR A 108 14.44 13.99 6.20
CA TYR A 108 13.74 12.91 6.90
C TYR A 108 13.37 13.29 8.34
N LYS A 109 14.31 13.84 9.12
CA LYS A 109 14.06 14.31 10.50
C LYS A 109 13.05 15.46 10.60
N ARG A 110 12.90 16.27 9.54
CA ARG A 110 11.89 17.33 9.47
C ARG A 110 10.50 16.76 9.18
N ILE A 111 10.41 15.79 8.27
CA ILE A 111 9.17 15.10 7.95
C ILE A 111 8.67 14.32 9.16
N MET A 112 9.54 13.56 9.84
CA MET A 112 9.16 12.81 11.04
C MET A 112 8.61 13.72 12.15
N ARG A 113 9.23 14.88 12.39
CA ARG A 113 8.69 15.86 13.35
C ARG A 113 7.32 16.40 12.96
N LEU A 114 7.08 16.63 11.67
CA LEU A 114 5.77 17.07 11.19
C LEU A 114 4.70 16.00 11.41
N VAL A 115 5.03 14.74 11.14
CA VAL A 115 4.15 13.60 11.41
C VAL A 115 3.85 13.47 12.91
N GLU A 116 4.86 13.56 13.78
CA GLU A 116 4.69 13.54 15.23
C GLU A 116 3.78 14.67 15.75
N THR A 117 3.85 15.87 15.16
CA THR A 117 2.95 16.98 15.51
C THR A 117 1.53 16.86 14.94
N MET A 118 1.31 15.99 13.95
CA MET A 118 -0.03 15.75 13.39
C MET A 118 -0.77 14.62 14.14
N GLU A 119 -0.04 13.76 14.86
CA GLU A 119 -0.59 12.64 15.63
C GLU A 119 -0.90 12.98 17.10
N GLY A 120 -0.49 14.16 17.59
CA GLY A 120 -0.76 14.66 18.95
C GLY A 120 -1.88 15.69 19.02
#